data_AF-C3YZ73-F1
#
_entry.id   AF-C3YZ73-F1
#
_cell.length_a   1.000
_cell.length_b   1.000
_cell.length_c   1.000
_cell.angle_alpha   90.00
_cell.angle_beta   90.00
_cell.angle_gamma   90.00
#
_symmetry.space_group_name_H-M   'P 1'
#
loop_
_entity.id
_entity.type
_entity.pdbx_description
1 polymer ?
#
loop_
_entity_poly.entity_id
_entity_poly.type
_entity_poly.pdbx_seq_one_letter_code
_entity_poly.pdbx_strand_id
1 'polypeptide(L)'
;MQSFLRGRPKSFPTLEAAIEWWTDTQETGTSLLEREIANEPNVGVSLSADAIVEEEEPTSPSQDMPPPASPPPSMTEAPPGSYTWRIDLSSTEKYWKGWFAGMSQLFLSCNVPKMLLLAGVDRLDKDLTIGQMQGKFQMQVLPQCGHAVHEDAPDKVAEALATFMVRHRFAEATADFKRPFPSC
;
A
#
# COMPACT_ATOMS: atom_id res chain seq x y z
N MET A 1 -7.88 0.85 -3.51
CA MET A 1 -6.92 0.67 -4.62
C MET A 1 -7.50 1.07 -5.97
N GLN A 2 -8.75 0.68 -6.29
CA GLN A 2 -9.44 1.11 -7.53
C GLN A 2 -9.61 2.63 -7.66
N SER A 3 -9.99 3.32 -6.59
CA SER A 3 -10.11 4.79 -6.55
C SER A 3 -8.80 5.46 -6.98
N PHE A 4 -7.67 5.00 -6.44
CA PHE A 4 -6.34 5.51 -6.79
C PHE A 4 -5.94 5.25 -8.25
N LEU A 5 -6.23 4.07 -8.81
CA LEU A 5 -5.88 3.78 -10.21
C LEU A 5 -6.71 4.59 -11.20
N ARG A 6 -7.99 4.82 -10.90
CA ARG A 6 -8.88 5.64 -11.75
C ARG A 6 -8.49 7.12 -11.75
N GLY A 7 -7.87 7.61 -10.69
CA GLY A 7 -7.42 9.00 -10.58
C GLY A 7 -6.13 9.34 -11.34
N ARG A 8 -5.46 8.35 -11.95
CA ARG A 8 -4.17 8.58 -12.61
C ARG A 8 -4.33 9.15 -14.03
N PRO A 9 -3.47 10.09 -14.45
CA PRO A 9 -3.37 10.48 -15.85
C PRO A 9 -3.03 9.27 -16.73
N LYS A 10 -3.63 9.17 -17.93
CA LYS A 10 -3.37 8.06 -18.87
C LYS A 10 -2.02 8.17 -19.58
N SER A 11 -1.54 9.38 -19.77
CA SER A 11 -0.27 9.69 -20.44
C SER A 11 0.29 11.02 -19.94
N PHE A 12 1.61 11.20 -20.09
CA PHE A 12 2.34 12.41 -19.75
C PHE A 12 3.10 12.94 -20.98
N PRO A 13 3.20 14.26 -21.17
CA PRO A 13 3.91 14.84 -22.31
C PRO A 13 5.43 14.67 -22.21
N THR A 14 5.99 14.65 -21.00
CA THR A 14 7.42 14.50 -20.73
C THR A 14 7.66 13.59 -19.53
N LEU A 15 8.90 13.13 -19.36
CA LEU A 15 9.30 12.33 -18.21
C LEU A 15 9.24 13.16 -16.92
N GLU A 16 9.67 14.41 -16.99
CA GLU A 16 9.69 15.33 -15.86
C GLU A 16 8.29 15.56 -15.31
N ALA A 17 7.29 15.74 -16.19
CA ALA A 17 5.89 15.87 -15.78
C ALA A 17 5.34 14.59 -15.12
N ALA A 18 5.80 13.41 -15.54
CA ALA A 18 5.43 12.16 -14.89
C ALA A 18 6.07 12.00 -13.51
N ILE A 19 7.34 12.41 -13.37
CA ILE A 19 8.07 12.39 -12.09
C ILE A 19 7.45 13.38 -11.11
N GLU A 20 7.18 14.62 -11.54
CA GLU A 20 6.54 15.66 -10.71
C GLU A 20 5.19 15.18 -10.19
N TRP A 21 4.33 14.65 -11.07
CA TRP A 21 3.04 14.09 -10.65
C TRP A 21 3.18 12.97 -9.62
N TRP A 22 4.17 12.08 -9.77
CA TRP A 22 4.41 10.99 -8.82
C TRP A 22 4.86 11.50 -7.45
N THR A 23 5.82 12.43 -7.43
CA THR A 23 6.34 13.02 -6.18
C THR A 23 5.25 13.78 -5.44
N ASP A 24 4.47 14.62 -6.14
CA ASP A 24 3.35 15.35 -5.54
C ASP A 24 2.27 14.39 -5.01
N THR A 25 1.99 13.30 -5.74
CA THR A 25 1.03 12.28 -5.31
C THR A 25 1.54 11.46 -4.13
N GLN A 26 2.85 11.30 -3.94
CA GLN A 26 3.39 10.69 -2.71
C GLN A 26 3.18 11.61 -1.50
N GLU A 27 3.46 12.91 -1.64
CA GLU A 27 3.27 13.90 -0.58
C GLU A 27 1.79 14.14 -0.24
N THR A 28 0.90 14.02 -1.23
CA THR A 28 -0.56 14.18 -1.04
C THR A 28 -1.28 12.84 -0.77
N GLY A 29 -0.67 11.71 -1.15
CA GLY A 29 -1.22 10.36 -1.02
C GLY A 29 -1.13 9.80 0.40
N THR A 30 -0.19 10.32 1.21
CA THR A 30 -0.26 10.24 2.67
C THR A 30 -1.60 10.80 3.16
N SER A 31 -2.01 11.98 2.67
CA SER A 31 -3.28 12.63 3.04
C SER A 31 -4.54 12.00 2.45
N LEU A 32 -4.51 11.44 1.23
CA LEU A 32 -5.73 10.87 0.61
C LEU A 32 -6.16 9.53 1.22
N LEU A 33 -5.21 8.67 1.60
CA LEU A 33 -5.51 7.45 2.37
C LEU A 33 -5.93 7.78 3.81
N GLU A 34 -5.44 8.88 4.39
CA GLU A 34 -5.89 9.40 5.69
C GLU A 34 -7.31 10.00 5.63
N ARG A 35 -7.67 10.66 4.51
CA ARG A 35 -9.00 11.27 4.31
C ARG A 35 -10.12 10.26 4.09
N GLU A 36 -9.84 9.10 3.51
CA GLU A 36 -10.83 8.01 3.40
C GLU A 36 -11.19 7.40 4.78
N ILE A 37 -10.37 7.59 5.82
CA ILE A 37 -10.62 7.09 7.19
C ILE A 37 -11.33 8.14 8.07
N ALA A 38 -11.16 9.43 7.79
CA ALA A 38 -11.64 10.51 8.65
C ALA A 38 -13.12 10.91 8.46
N ASN A 39 -13.84 10.31 7.51
CA ASN A 39 -15.19 10.76 7.11
C ASN A 39 -16.36 9.92 7.66
N GLU A 40 -16.13 9.04 8.64
CA GLU A 40 -17.22 8.35 9.35
C GLU A 40 -17.71 9.16 10.57
N PRO A 41 -19.01 9.50 10.66
CA PRO A 41 -19.54 10.25 11.79
C PRO A 41 -19.65 9.38 13.05
N ASN A 42 -19.14 9.93 14.15
CA ASN A 42 -19.20 9.36 15.50
C ASN A 42 -20.65 9.19 16.00
N VAL A 43 -21.15 7.95 16.03
CA VAL A 43 -22.29 7.56 16.87
C VAL A 43 -21.85 6.36 17.71
N GLY A 44 -21.64 6.58 19.00
CA GLY A 44 -21.34 5.51 19.94
C GLY A 44 -22.56 4.63 20.18
N VAL A 45 -22.40 3.31 20.01
CA VAL A 45 -22.83 2.21 20.91
C VAL A 45 -22.19 0.89 20.44
N SER A 46 -21.79 0.09 21.42
CA SER A 46 -21.19 -1.26 21.47
C SER A 46 -21.53 -2.31 20.38
N LEU A 47 -20.49 -3.09 20.05
CA LEU A 47 -20.45 -4.50 19.57
C LEU A 47 -21.12 -4.87 18.23
N SER A 48 -20.33 -4.87 17.16
CA SER A 48 -20.12 -6.03 16.27
C SER A 48 -18.95 -5.72 15.34
N ALA A 49 -17.96 -6.62 15.33
CA ALA A 49 -16.83 -6.54 14.42
C ALA A 49 -17.18 -7.43 13.23
N ASP A 50 -17.64 -6.83 12.14
CA ASP A 50 -17.84 -7.55 10.89
C ASP A 50 -17.45 -6.70 9.68
N ALA A 51 -16.77 -7.42 8.79
CA ALA A 51 -16.84 -7.34 7.34
C ALA A 51 -16.48 -6.03 6.62
N ILE A 52 -15.58 -6.19 5.65
CA ILE A 52 -15.51 -5.35 4.45
C ILE A 52 -16.93 -5.29 3.88
N VAL A 53 -17.55 -4.12 3.95
CA VAL A 53 -18.84 -3.85 3.31
C VAL A 53 -18.61 -3.87 1.80
N GLU A 54 -19.03 -4.96 1.14
CA GLU A 54 -19.42 -4.88 -0.26
C GLU A 54 -20.70 -4.03 -0.32
N GLU A 55 -20.68 -2.95 -1.09
CA GLU A 55 -21.88 -2.14 -1.33
C GLU A 55 -22.92 -2.99 -2.07
N GLU A 56 -24.01 -3.36 -1.40
CA GLU A 56 -25.25 -3.75 -2.07
C GLU A 56 -26.03 -2.50 -2.49
N GLU A 57 -26.32 -2.38 -3.78
CA GLU A 57 -27.17 -1.32 -4.33
C GLU A 57 -28.62 -1.42 -3.79
N PRO A 58 -29.27 -0.29 -3.42
CA PRO A 58 -30.68 -0.32 -3.07
C PRO A 58 -31.54 -0.49 -4.32
N THR A 59 -32.23 -1.62 -4.40
CA THR A 59 -33.27 -1.86 -5.41
C THR A 59 -34.50 -1.01 -5.06
N SER A 60 -34.94 -0.14 -5.97
CA SER A 60 -36.28 0.48 -5.97
C SER A 60 -36.70 0.85 -7.40
N PRO A 61 -38.01 0.83 -7.71
CA PRO A 61 -38.50 0.38 -9.02
C PRO A 61 -38.66 1.50 -10.06
N SER A 62 -38.19 1.19 -11.27
CA SER A 62 -38.67 1.58 -12.61
C SER A 62 -39.42 2.91 -12.79
N GLN A 63 -38.77 3.87 -13.47
CA GLN A 63 -39.40 4.75 -14.46
C GLN A 63 -38.47 4.90 -15.69
N ASP A 64 -39.05 4.68 -16.87
CA ASP A 64 -38.43 4.72 -18.20
C ASP A 64 -37.73 6.05 -18.53
N MET A 65 -36.42 6.01 -18.77
CA MET A 65 -35.67 6.92 -19.65
C MET A 65 -34.35 6.22 -20.05
N PRO A 66 -34.04 6.02 -21.34
CA PRO A 66 -32.74 5.46 -21.72
C PRO A 66 -31.62 6.47 -21.44
N PRO A 67 -30.53 6.08 -20.75
CA PRO A 67 -29.38 6.96 -20.55
C PRO A 67 -28.68 7.24 -21.89
N PRO A 68 -28.12 8.44 -22.12
CA PRO A 68 -27.33 8.72 -23.31
C PRO A 68 -26.13 7.78 -23.33
N ALA A 69 -25.99 7.04 -24.43
CA ALA A 69 -24.90 6.09 -24.63
C ALA A 69 -23.55 6.77 -24.38
N SER A 70 -22.87 6.36 -23.31
CA SER A 70 -21.45 6.62 -23.11
C SER A 70 -20.72 6.12 -24.36
N PRO A 71 -19.89 6.94 -25.03
CA PRO A 71 -19.09 6.42 -26.12
C PRO A 71 -18.20 5.29 -25.57
N PRO A 72 -17.91 4.25 -26.37
CA PRO A 72 -16.98 3.20 -25.97
C PRO A 72 -15.65 3.84 -25.53
N PRO A 73 -14.88 3.23 -24.62
CA PRO A 73 -13.56 3.73 -24.26
C PRO A 73 -12.70 3.75 -25.51
N SER A 74 -12.65 4.92 -26.15
CA SER A 74 -11.76 5.17 -27.27
C SER A 74 -10.37 4.99 -26.70
N MET A 75 -9.68 3.96 -27.18
CA MET A 75 -8.24 3.82 -27.02
C MET A 75 -7.63 4.97 -27.79
N THR A 76 -7.55 6.14 -27.14
CA THR A 76 -6.76 7.25 -27.65
C THR A 76 -5.32 6.76 -27.62
N GLU A 77 -4.80 6.34 -28.78
CA GLU A 77 -3.37 6.13 -28.94
C GLU A 77 -2.68 7.41 -28.48
N ALA A 78 -1.85 7.27 -27.45
CA ALA A 78 -1.14 8.39 -26.88
C ALA A 78 -0.25 8.99 -27.98
N PRO A 79 -0.19 10.33 -28.12
CA PRO A 79 0.54 10.97 -29.20
C PRO A 79 1.99 10.46 -29.24
N PRO A 80 2.58 10.27 -30.43
CA PRO A 80 3.94 9.76 -30.56
C PRO A 80 4.91 10.67 -29.80
N GLY A 81 5.63 10.10 -28.83
CA GLY A 81 6.53 10.83 -27.93
C GLY A 81 5.99 11.09 -26.51
N SER A 82 4.76 10.67 -26.19
CA SER A 82 4.23 10.74 -24.83
C SER A 82 4.64 9.52 -23.97
N TYR A 83 4.74 9.74 -22.67
CA TYR A 83 5.03 8.71 -21.67
C TYR A 83 3.72 8.10 -21.16
N THR A 84 3.68 6.77 -21.02
CA THR A 84 2.53 6.05 -20.46
C THR A 84 2.96 5.13 -19.34
N TRP A 85 2.00 4.67 -18.54
CA TRP A 85 2.26 3.63 -17.54
C TRP A 85 2.79 2.36 -18.21
N ARG A 86 3.82 1.74 -17.60
CA ARG A 86 4.42 0.51 -18.12
C ARG A 86 3.44 -0.66 -18.17
N ILE A 87 2.48 -0.68 -17.25
CA ILE A 87 1.48 -1.74 -17.12
C ILE A 87 0.14 -1.13 -16.70
N ASP A 88 -0.95 -1.62 -17.27
CA ASP A 88 -2.29 -1.39 -16.72
C ASP A 88 -2.50 -2.29 -15.51
N LEU A 89 -2.21 -1.76 -14.32
CA LEU A 89 -2.33 -2.50 -13.07
C LEU A 89 -3.78 -2.92 -12.79
N SER A 90 -4.78 -2.18 -13.28
CA SER A 90 -6.21 -2.46 -13.06
C SER A 90 -6.60 -3.80 -13.68
N SER A 91 -5.98 -4.18 -14.81
CA SER A 91 -6.20 -5.47 -15.47
C SER A 91 -5.86 -6.69 -14.59
N THR A 92 -5.04 -6.49 -13.55
CA THR A 92 -4.62 -7.53 -12.61
C THR A 92 -5.54 -7.65 -11.39
N GLU A 93 -6.58 -6.82 -11.28
CA GLU A 93 -7.50 -6.77 -10.13
C GLU A 93 -8.08 -8.12 -9.74
N LYS A 94 -8.45 -8.93 -10.74
CA LYS A 94 -8.97 -10.29 -10.55
C LYS A 94 -8.05 -11.20 -9.73
N TYR A 95 -6.76 -10.87 -9.59
CA TYR A 95 -5.78 -11.61 -8.82
C TYR A 95 -5.54 -11.05 -7.41
N TRP A 96 -5.91 -9.79 -7.14
CA TRP A 96 -5.52 -9.10 -5.89
C TRP A 96 -6.04 -9.80 -4.64
N LYS A 97 -7.29 -10.28 -4.66
CA LYS A 97 -7.85 -11.06 -3.54
C LYS A 97 -6.97 -12.27 -3.21
N GLY A 98 -6.47 -12.97 -4.23
CA GLY A 98 -5.58 -14.12 -4.06
C GLY A 98 -4.18 -13.75 -3.56
N TRP A 99 -3.71 -12.52 -3.80
CA TRP A 99 -2.42 -12.06 -3.29
C TRP A 99 -2.47 -11.79 -1.78
N PHE A 100 -3.56 -11.18 -1.30
CA PHE A 100 -3.64 -10.69 0.08
C PHE A 100 -4.43 -11.59 1.05
N ALA A 101 -5.38 -12.40 0.56
CA ALA A 101 -6.17 -13.27 1.43
C ALA A 101 -5.27 -14.27 2.18
N GLY A 102 -5.29 -14.20 3.51
CA GLY A 102 -4.48 -15.07 4.37
C GLY A 102 -2.98 -14.75 4.40
N MET A 103 -2.53 -13.65 3.77
CA MET A 103 -1.10 -13.30 3.69
C MET A 103 -0.45 -13.20 5.08
N SER A 104 -1.12 -12.56 6.04
CA SER A 104 -0.60 -12.39 7.40
C SER A 104 -0.37 -13.71 8.12
N GLN A 105 -1.32 -14.64 8.04
CA GLN A 105 -1.19 -15.98 8.63
C GLN A 105 -0.09 -16.78 7.93
N LEU A 106 -0.01 -16.69 6.60
CA LEU A 106 1.03 -17.35 5.81
C LEU A 106 2.42 -16.85 6.22
N PHE A 107 2.61 -15.53 6.31
CA PHE A 107 3.83 -14.90 6.81
C PHE A 107 4.20 -15.38 8.21
N LEU A 108 3.23 -15.42 9.15
CA LEU A 108 3.47 -15.87 10.52
C LEU A 108 3.79 -17.37 10.62
N SER A 109 3.26 -18.19 9.72
CA SER A 109 3.50 -19.64 9.68
C SER A 109 4.93 -20.01 9.25
N CYS A 110 5.63 -19.12 8.56
CA CYS A 110 7.00 -19.36 8.09
C CYS A 110 7.96 -19.47 9.28
N ASN A 111 8.55 -20.66 9.48
CA ASN A 111 9.46 -20.95 10.59
C ASN A 111 10.90 -20.47 10.30
N VAL A 112 11.06 -19.18 10.05
CA VAL A 112 12.35 -18.49 9.83
C VAL A 112 12.37 -17.16 10.58
N PRO A 113 13.55 -16.56 10.83
CA PRO A 113 13.62 -15.15 11.22
C PRO A 113 12.93 -14.28 10.18
N LYS A 114 12.07 -13.38 10.64
CA LYS A 114 11.25 -12.51 9.79
C LYS A 114 11.41 -11.06 10.21
N MET A 115 11.35 -10.16 9.24
CA MET A 115 11.33 -8.72 9.46
C MET A 115 10.19 -8.09 8.65
N LEU A 116 9.50 -7.13 9.26
CA LEU A 116 8.46 -6.32 8.62
C LEU A 116 8.82 -4.84 8.76
N LEU A 117 8.94 -4.13 7.63
CA LEU A 117 9.18 -2.69 7.57
C LEU A 117 7.88 -1.96 7.26
N LEU A 118 7.55 -0.95 8.05
CA LEU A 118 6.29 -0.21 7.93
C LEU A 118 6.54 1.29 7.82
N ALA A 119 5.78 1.98 6.98
CA ALA A 119 5.76 3.44 6.94
C ALA A 119 5.04 4.08 8.15
N GLY A 120 4.11 3.34 8.74
CA GLY A 120 3.32 3.75 9.90
C GLY A 120 2.68 2.53 10.58
N VAL A 121 2.34 2.64 11.87
CA VAL A 121 1.86 1.52 12.70
C VAL A 121 0.38 1.22 12.47
N ASP A 122 -0.35 2.17 11.88
CA ASP A 122 -1.80 2.13 11.68
C ASP A 122 -2.25 1.09 10.65
N ARG A 123 -1.29 0.34 10.07
CA ARG A 123 -1.48 -0.59 8.95
C ARG A 123 -1.37 -2.07 9.33
N LEU A 124 -1.23 -2.39 10.62
CA LEU A 124 -1.17 -3.78 11.10
C LEU A 124 -2.58 -4.34 11.29
N ASP A 125 -2.84 -5.50 10.69
CA ASP A 125 -4.07 -6.24 10.95
C ASP A 125 -4.00 -6.95 12.32
N LYS A 126 -5.12 -7.58 12.70
CA LYS A 126 -5.26 -8.30 13.98
C LYS A 126 -4.23 -9.41 14.13
N ASP A 127 -3.99 -10.20 13.08
CA ASP A 127 -3.11 -11.37 13.13
C ASP A 127 -1.64 -10.96 13.30
N LEU A 128 -1.19 -9.96 12.54
CA LEU A 128 0.16 -9.41 12.68
C LEU A 128 0.35 -8.66 13.99
N THR A 129 -0.67 -7.97 14.50
CA THR A 129 -0.62 -7.35 15.84
C THR A 129 -0.39 -8.39 16.92
N ILE A 130 -1.16 -9.48 16.91
CA ILE A 130 -0.97 -10.61 17.84
C ILE A 130 0.42 -11.22 17.65
N GLY A 131 0.85 -11.45 16.41
CA GLY A 131 2.15 -12.01 16.10
C GLY A 131 3.31 -11.14 16.58
N GLN A 132 3.17 -9.83 16.47
CA GLN A 132 4.15 -8.84 16.94
C GLN A 132 4.23 -8.83 18.47
N MET A 133 3.08 -8.82 19.16
CA MET A 133 3.05 -8.89 20.63
C MET A 133 3.63 -10.21 21.16
N GLN A 134 3.57 -11.29 20.38
CA GLN A 134 4.20 -12.58 20.68
C GLN A 134 5.69 -12.65 20.30
N GLY A 135 6.26 -11.60 19.70
CA GLY A 135 7.65 -11.57 19.25
C GLY A 135 7.97 -12.51 18.09
N LYS A 136 6.98 -12.83 17.23
CA LYS A 136 7.15 -13.78 16.12
C LYS A 136 7.97 -13.24 14.94
N PHE A 137 8.14 -11.93 14.85
CA PHE A 137 8.94 -11.24 13.84
C PHE A 137 9.50 -9.94 14.40
N GLN A 138 10.54 -9.40 13.75
CA GLN A 138 11.06 -8.07 14.04
C GLN A 138 10.29 -7.04 13.23
N MET A 139 9.85 -5.96 13.88
CA MET A 139 9.13 -4.87 13.22
C MET A 139 9.93 -3.58 13.35
N GLN A 140 10.03 -2.83 12.25
CA GLN A 140 10.63 -1.49 12.26
C GLN A 140 9.72 -0.52 11.51
N VAL A 141 9.48 0.62 12.16
CA VAL A 141 8.64 1.69 11.61
C VAL A 141 9.57 2.79 11.12
N LEU A 142 9.42 3.16 9.85
CA LEU A 142 10.13 4.25 9.20
C LEU A 142 9.14 5.40 8.99
N PRO A 143 9.02 6.32 9.97
CA PRO A 143 8.09 7.43 9.84
C PRO A 143 8.50 8.33 8.68
N GLN A 144 7.53 9.09 8.16
CA GLN A 144 7.71 10.03 7.03
C GLN A 144 8.02 9.35 5.68
N CYS A 145 7.78 8.05 5.55
CA CYS A 145 7.82 7.36 4.26
C CYS A 145 6.39 7.14 3.73
N GLY A 146 6.26 7.05 2.41
CA GLY A 146 5.03 6.68 1.72
C GLY A 146 4.91 5.16 1.56
N HIS A 147 4.40 4.72 0.41
CA HIS A 147 4.24 3.29 0.14
C HIS A 147 5.57 2.59 -0.18
N ALA A 148 6.48 3.28 -0.89
CA ALA A 148 7.76 2.74 -1.35
C ALA A 148 8.90 3.12 -0.40
N VAL A 149 8.85 2.63 0.84
CA VAL A 149 9.81 3.01 1.91
C VAL A 149 11.29 2.85 1.56
N HIS A 150 11.60 1.97 0.60
CA HIS A 150 12.96 1.71 0.13
C HIS A 150 13.46 2.75 -0.88
N GLU A 151 12.57 3.47 -1.56
CA GLU A 151 12.91 4.63 -2.38
C GLU A 151 12.94 5.90 -1.53
N ASP A 152 12.01 6.03 -0.58
CA ASP A 152 11.88 7.23 0.26
C ASP A 152 13.01 7.34 1.31
N ALA A 153 13.42 6.22 1.92
CA ALA A 153 14.46 6.16 2.95
C ALA A 153 15.45 5.00 2.74
N PRO A 154 16.20 4.97 1.63
CA PRO A 154 17.07 3.86 1.26
C PRO A 154 18.11 3.54 2.33
N ASP A 155 18.72 4.57 2.94
CA ASP A 155 19.74 4.40 3.99
C ASP A 155 19.16 3.71 5.24
N LYS A 156 17.96 4.12 5.67
CA LYS A 156 17.30 3.53 6.84
C LYS A 156 16.87 2.08 6.58
N VAL A 157 16.40 1.79 5.37
CA VAL A 157 16.07 0.41 4.96
C VAL A 157 17.32 -0.46 4.91
N ALA A 158 18.43 0.05 4.37
CA ALA A 158 19.71 -0.65 4.34
C ALA A 158 20.24 -0.92 5.76
N GLU A 159 20.15 0.06 6.67
CA GLU A 159 20.53 -0.08 8.07
C GLU A 159 19.71 -1.16 8.79
N ALA A 160 18.38 -1.16 8.60
CA ALA A 160 17.47 -2.15 9.15
C ALA A 160 17.82 -3.57 8.68
N LEU A 161 18.00 -3.75 7.37
CA LEU A 161 18.36 -5.01 6.75
C LEU A 161 19.73 -5.50 7.22
N ALA A 162 20.75 -4.64 7.18
CA ALA A 162 22.10 -4.99 7.62
C ALA A 162 22.11 -5.41 9.11
N THR A 163 21.39 -4.68 9.96
CA THR A 163 21.23 -5.02 11.37
C THR A 163 20.56 -6.38 11.56
N PHE A 164 19.49 -6.65 10.82
CA PHE A 164 18.80 -7.95 10.85
C PHE A 164 19.72 -9.08 10.39
N MET A 165 20.43 -8.91 9.27
CA MET A 165 21.33 -9.94 8.73
C MET A 165 22.51 -10.23 9.66
N VAL A 166 23.14 -9.21 10.23
CA VAL A 166 24.25 -9.39 11.19
C VAL A 166 23.76 -10.02 12.49
N ARG A 167 22.59 -9.61 13.00
CA ARG A 167 21.96 -10.19 14.21
C ARG A 167 21.70 -11.69 14.04
N HIS A 168 21.19 -12.09 12.89
CA HIS A 168 20.87 -13.48 12.58
C HIS A 168 22.02 -14.27 11.94
N ARG A 169 23.21 -13.67 11.82
CA ARG A 169 24.43 -14.27 11.26
C ARG A 169 24.27 -14.75 9.81
N PHE A 170 23.47 -14.04 9.02
CA PHE A 170 23.41 -14.22 7.57
C PHE A 170 24.52 -13.47 6.83
N ALA A 171 25.09 -12.44 7.45
CA ALA A 171 26.20 -11.66 6.92
C ALA A 171 27.15 -11.22 8.04
N GLU A 172 28.38 -10.91 7.67
CA GLU A 172 29.38 -10.30 8.55
C GLU A 172 29.34 -8.78 8.45
N ALA A 173 29.61 -8.10 9.57
CA ALA A 173 29.69 -6.65 9.62
C ALA A 173 30.95 -6.16 8.90
N THR A 174 30.81 -5.14 8.07
CA THR A 174 31.97 -4.39 7.53
C THR A 174 32.60 -3.54 8.64
N ALA A 175 33.84 -3.08 8.43
CA ALA A 175 34.59 -2.31 9.43
C ALA A 175 33.85 -1.06 9.96
N ASP A 176 33.04 -0.43 9.11
CA ASP A 176 32.31 0.80 9.43
C ASP A 176 30.88 0.55 9.94
N PHE A 177 30.46 -0.71 10.05
CA PHE A 177 29.09 -1.04 10.48
C PHE A 177 28.89 -0.76 11.96
N LYS A 178 28.11 0.29 12.25
CA LYS A 178 27.66 0.61 13.61
C LYS A 178 26.38 -0.15 13.89
N ARG A 179 26.43 -1.10 14.83
CA ARG A 179 25.20 -1.76 15.31
C ARG A 179 24.32 -0.72 16.00
N PRO A 180 23.11 -0.45 15.49
CA PRO A 180 22.13 0.28 16.28
C PRO A 180 21.81 -0.59 17.48
N PHE A 181 21.98 -0.06 18.70
CA PHE A 181 21.57 -0.75 19.90
C PHE A 181 20.06 -1.01 19.80
N PRO A 182 19.57 -2.22 20.13
CA PRO A 182 18.13 -2.45 20.15
C PRO A 182 17.54 -1.54 21.24
N SER A 183 16.69 -0.60 20.84
CA SER A 183 15.69 -0.03 21.74
C SER A 183 14.78 -1.18 22.17
N CYS A 184 14.98 -1.65 23.39
CA CYS A 184 14.14 -2.64 24.06
C CYS A 184 12.68 -2.17 24.12
#